data_AF-A0A932N0Y1-F1
#
_entry.id   AF-A0A932N0Y1-F1
#
_cell.length_a   1.000
_cell.length_b   1.000
_cell.length_c   1.000
_cell.angle_alpha   90.00
_cell.angle_beta   90.00
_cell.angle_gamma   90.00
#
_symmetry.space_group_name_H-M   'P 1'
#
loop_
_entity.id
_entity.type
_entity.pdbx_description
1 polymer ?
#
loop_
_entity_poly.entity_id
_entity_poly.type
_entity_poly.pdbx_seq_one_letter_code
_entity_poly.pdbx_strand_id
1 'polypeptide(L)' 'MSTRSPITPEFLTLKEAAIRTGFSVFTFREKIASGELPAYRISEKPGSSYRVRTRDVDALMKPVIPEVIYADRAAR' A
#
# COMPACT_ATOMS: atom_id res chain seq x y z
N MET A 1 32.41 9.67 -1.23
CA MET A 1 30.97 9.98 -1.36
C MET A 1 30.19 8.96 -0.54
N SER A 2 29.62 9.35 0.60
CA SER A 2 28.76 8.45 1.38
C SER A 2 27.37 8.39 0.77
N THR A 3 27.01 7.26 0.18
CA THR A 3 25.64 6.97 -0.23
C THR A 3 24.79 6.77 1.02
N ARG A 4 24.07 7.82 1.46
CA ARG A 4 22.94 7.62 2.38
C ARG A 4 21.88 6.83 1.62
N SER A 5 21.77 5.54 1.92
CA SER A 5 20.61 4.76 1.52
C SER A 5 19.35 5.52 1.98
N PRO A 6 18.34 5.74 1.11
CA PRO A 6 17.14 6.42 1.54
C PRO A 6 16.51 5.60 2.66
N ILE A 7 16.39 6.22 3.84
CA ILE A 7 15.72 5.64 5.00
C ILE A 7 14.24 5.63 4.62
N THR A 8 13.80 4.59 3.92
CA THR A 8 12.38 4.45 3.61
C THR A 8 11.71 4.09 4.93
N PRO A 9 10.79 4.93 5.44
CA PRO A 9 10.10 4.62 6.68
C PRO A 9 9.43 3.25 6.54
N GLU A 10 9.79 2.33 7.43
CA GLU A 10 9.27 0.96 7.40
C GLU A 10 7.77 0.94 7.72
N PHE A 11 7.32 1.90 8.52
CA PHE A 11 5.94 2.05 8.97
C PHE A 11 5.36 3.41 8.56
N LEU A 12 4.22 3.38 7.91
CA LEU A 12 3.44 4.54 7.49
C LEU A 12 2.16 4.64 8.32
N THR A 13 1.70 5.87 8.50
CA THR A 13 0.32 6.12 8.93
C THR A 13 -0.66 5.79 7.80
N LEU A 14 -1.93 5.56 8.13
CA LEU A 14 -2.97 5.33 7.10
C LEU A 14 -3.10 6.52 6.13
N LYS A 15 -2.85 7.75 6.59
CA LYS A 15 -2.88 8.94 5.75
C LYS A 15 -1.72 8.95 4.75
N GLU A 16 -0.51 8.61 5.19
CA GLU A 16 0.64 8.51 4.28
C GLU A 16 0.49 7.36 3.28
N ALA A 17 -0.06 6.22 3.71
CA ALA A 17 -0.39 5.11 2.82
C ALA A 17 -1.42 5.54 1.76
N ALA A 18 -2.47 6.26 2.17
CA ALA A 18 -3.47 6.83 1.27
C ALA A 18 -2.86 7.78 0.22
N ILE A 19 -1.95 8.66 0.64
CA ILE A 19 -1.24 9.56 -0.27
C ILE A 19 -0.35 8.77 -1.24
N ARG A 20 0.31 7.70 -0.77
CA ARG A 20 1.22 6.88 -1.58
C ARG A 20 0.49 6.09 -2.67
N THR A 21 -0.64 5.48 -2.35
CA THR A 21 -1.35 4.59 -3.27
C THR A 21 -2.51 5.25 -3.99
N GLY A 22 -2.94 6.44 -3.55
CA GLY A 22 -4.15 7.10 -4.04
C GLY A 22 -5.46 6.47 -3.53
N PHE A 23 -5.41 5.51 -2.60
CA PHE A 23 -6.60 4.89 -2.01
C PHE A 23 -7.07 5.65 -0.78
N SER A 24 -8.37 5.53 -0.45
CA SER A 24 -8.93 6.15 0.76
C SER A 24 -8.42 5.46 2.03
N VAL A 25 -8.27 6.25 3.11
CA VAL A 25 -8.03 5.74 4.47
C VAL A 25 -9.12 4.74 4.88
N PHE A 26 -10.34 4.92 4.37
CA PHE A 26 -11.46 4.00 4.62
C PHE A 26 -11.17 2.61 4.04
N THR A 27 -10.73 2.52 2.79
CA THR A 27 -10.34 1.27 2.13
C THR A 27 -9.24 0.54 2.89
N PHE A 28 -8.25 1.29 3.41
CA PHE A 28 -7.23 0.69 4.26
C PHE A 28 -7.79 0.16 5.58
N ARG A 29 -8.72 0.88 6.22
CA ARG A 29 -9.41 0.39 7.44
C ARG A 29 -10.21 -0.88 7.18
N GLU A 30 -10.92 -0.97 6.06
CA GLU A 30 -11.64 -2.18 5.67
C GLU A 30 -10.71 -3.36 5.48
N LYS A 31 -9.57 -3.16 4.79
CA LYS A 31 -8.55 -4.20 4.58
C LYS A 31 -7.86 -4.65 5.86
N ILE A 32 -7.71 -3.74 6.83
CA ILE A 32 -7.24 -4.09 8.17
C ILE A 32 -8.30 -4.91 8.91
N ALA A 33 -9.57 -4.52 8.82
CA ALA A 33 -10.67 -5.23 9.45
C ALA A 33 -10.91 -6.62 8.84
N SER A 34 -10.69 -6.79 7.54
CA SER A 34 -10.76 -8.09 6.86
C SER A 34 -9.52 -8.97 7.09
N GLY A 35 -8.46 -8.42 7.68
CA GLY A 35 -7.20 -9.13 7.92
C GLY A 35 -6.28 -9.23 6.70
N GLU A 36 -6.64 -8.59 5.57
CA GLU A 36 -5.80 -8.54 4.37
C GLU A 36 -4.57 -7.65 4.52
N LEU A 37 -4.63 -6.65 5.40
CA LEU A 37 -3.52 -5.72 5.65
C LEU A 37 -3.11 -5.74 7.13
N PRO A 38 -1.88 -6.18 7.45
CA PRO A 38 -1.36 -6.11 8.80
C PRO A 38 -1.23 -4.65 9.27
N ALA A 39 -1.90 -4.32 10.37
CA ALA A 39 -1.75 -3.04 11.04
C ALA A 39 -1.25 -3.21 12.48
N TYR A 40 -0.38 -2.29 12.86
CA TYR A 40 0.24 -2.19 14.16
C TYR A 40 -0.33 -0.96 14.87
N ARG A 41 -0.62 -1.10 16.17
CA ARG A 41 -1.05 0.01 17.03
C ARG A 41 -0.04 0.19 18.14
N ILE A 42 0.25 1.44 18.49
CA ILE A 42 1.17 1.77 19.59
C ILE A 42 0.48 1.63 20.95
N SER A 43 -0.85 1.72 20.99
CA SER A 43 -1.64 1.58 22.22
C SER A 43 -2.92 0.80 21.95
N GLU A 44 -3.42 0.10 22.98
CA GLU A 44 -4.70 -0.64 22.93
C GLU A 44 -5.92 0.27 23.11
N LYS A 45 -5.71 1.58 23.34
CA LYS A 45 -6.81 2.54 23.51
C LYS A 45 -7.66 2.63 22.23
N PRO A 46 -9.00 2.69 22.36
CA PRO A 46 -9.88 3.01 21.24
C PRO A 46 -9.46 4.34 20.61
N GLY A 47 -9.20 4.36 19.30
CA GLY A 47 -8.73 5.55 18.58
C GLY A 47 -7.21 5.66 18.41
N SER A 48 -6.44 4.67 18.87
CA SER A 48 -4.99 4.64 18.62
C SER A 48 -4.68 4.61 17.13
N SER A 49 -3.65 5.37 16.74
CA SER A 49 -3.25 5.48 15.33
C SER A 49 -2.69 4.14 14.83
N TYR A 50 -3.26 3.65 13.73
CA TYR A 50 -2.73 2.50 13.02
C TYR A 50 -1.49 2.87 12.21
N ARG A 51 -0.49 2.00 12.28
CA ARG A 51 0.73 1.98 11.48
C ARG A 51 0.70 0.75 10.60
N VAL A 52 0.97 0.93 9.32
CA VAL A 52 1.03 -0.16 8.33
C VAL A 52 2.44 -0.22 7.77
N ARG A 53 2.92 -1.42 7.45
CA ARG A 53 4.23 -1.54 6.80
C ARG A 53 4.14 -1.11 5.36
N THR A 54 5.13 -0.36 4.89
CA THR A 54 5.18 0.11 3.49
C THR A 54 5.14 -1.06 2.51
N ARG A 55 5.86 -2.16 2.82
CA ARG A 55 5.88 -3.38 2.01
C ARG A 55 4.51 -4.05 1.89
N ASP A 56 3.75 -4.08 2.98
CA ASP A 56 2.43 -4.70 2.99
C ASP A 56 1.42 -3.86 2.19
N VAL A 57 1.55 -2.52 2.26
CA VAL A 57 0.77 -1.59 1.43
C VAL A 57 1.10 -1.76 -0.06
N ASP A 58 2.38 -1.88 -0.41
CA ASP A 58 2.82 -2.06 -1.79
C ASP A 58 2.42 -3.45 -2.34
N ALA A 59 2.52 -4.51 -1.52
CA ALA A 59 2.11 -5.87 -1.87
C ALA A 59 0.60 -6.01 -2.10
N LEU A 60 -0.18 -5.06 -1.59
CA LEU A 60 -1.62 -5.00 -1.79
C LEU A 60 -1.99 -4.65 -3.24
N MET A 61 -1.07 -3.99 -3.95
CA MET A 61 -1.20 -3.66 -5.38
C MET A 61 -0.59 -4.79 -6.20
N LYS A 62 -1.45 -5.58 -6.85
CA LYS A 62 -1.01 -6.62 -7.79
C LYS A 62 -0.87 -6.04 -9.19
N PRO A 63 0.20 -6.37 -9.94
CA PRO A 63 0.31 -5.97 -11.33
C PRO A 63 -0.84 -6.62 -12.12
N VAL A 64 -1.63 -5.81 -12.80
CA VAL A 64 -2.61 -6.30 -13.77
C VAL A 64 -1.84 -6.59 -15.05
N ILE A 65 -1.59 -7.87 -15.34
CA ILE A 65 -1.10 -8.30 -16.65
C ILE A 65 -2.34 -8.45 -17.53
N PRO A 66 -2.58 -7.55 -18.52
CA PRO A 66 -3.67 -7.76 -19.45
C PRO A 66 -3.39 -9.05 -20.24
N GLU A 67 -4.25 -10.06 -20.10
CA GLU A 67 -4.17 -11.33 -20.85
C GLU A 67 -4.30 -11.11 -22.37
N VAL A 68 -4.90 -9.99 -22.76
CA VAL A 68 -5.11 -9.61 -24.16
C VAL A 68 -4.32 -8.34 -24.45
N ILE A 69 -3.04 -8.51 -24.78
CA ILE A 69 -2.39 -7.55 -25.67
C ILE A 69 -3.14 -7.73 -26.99
N TYR A 70 -4.07 -6.82 -27.30
CA TYR A 70 -4.58 -6.69 -28.66
C TYR A 70 -3.38 -6.34 -29.54
N ALA A 71 -2.72 -7.35 -30.07
CA ALA A 71 -1.79 -7.25 -31.17
C ALA A 71 -2.57 -6.95 -32.45
N ASP A 72 -3.43 -5.93 -32.44
CA ASP A 72 -4.21 -5.47 -33.59
C ASP A 72 -3.43 -4.37 -34.33
N ARG A 73 -2.12 -4.61 -34.49
CA ARG A 73 -1.29 -3.85 -35.44
C ARG A 73 -0.81 -4.77 -36.56
N ALA A 74 -1.75 -5.56 -37.09
CA ALA A 74 -1.56 -6.43 -38.23
C ALA A 74 -2.68 -6.23 -39.28
N ALA A 75 -2.81 -5.00 -39.80
CA ALA A 75 -3.34 -4.71 -41.13
C ALA A 75 -2.92 -3.27 -41.46
N ARG A 76 -1.78 -3.08 -42.12
CA ARG A 76 -1.66 -2.75 -43.55
C ARG A 76 -2.42 -1.50 -43.96
#